data_AF-A0A7V2QXC2-F1
#
_entry.id   AF-A0A7V2QXC2-F1
#
_cell.length_a   1.000
_cell.length_b   1.000
_cell.length_c   1.000
_cell.angle_alpha   90.00
_cell.angle_beta   90.00
_cell.angle_gamma   90.00
#
_symmetry.space_group_name_H-M   'P 1'
#
loop_
_entity.id
_entity.type
_entity.pdbx_description
1 polymer ?
#
loop_
_entity_poly.entity_id
_entity_poly.type
_entity_poly.pdbx_seq_one_letter_code
_entity_poly.pdbx_strand_id
1 'polypeptide(L)'
;MRPWVTVVQLEVDGQDKPYPGYGEEVGRAVASKYTIVVGPDIDPYDLEEVLWAVGMRAGRIEQRDFPLPPPGARPLPRYWIYTKLTADMGFLVIDATIPVPERFDTFPPRTEPPA
;
A
#
# COMPACT_ATOMS: atom_id res chain seq x y z
N MET A 1 8.87 22.16 14.91
CA MET A 1 8.33 20.81 15.17
C MET A 1 8.14 20.14 13.82
N ARG A 2 8.63 18.90 13.62
CA ARG A 2 8.33 18.14 12.40
C ARG A 2 6.86 17.70 12.44
N PRO A 3 6.10 17.84 11.35
CA PRO A 3 4.73 17.35 11.31
C PRO A 3 4.73 15.83 11.51
N TRP A 4 3.73 15.36 12.25
CA TRP A 4 3.54 13.95 12.60
C TRP A 4 3.15 13.13 11.38
N VAL A 5 2.42 13.73 10.43
CA VAL A 5 2.08 13.16 9.13
C VAL A 5 2.74 13.97 8.02
N THR A 6 3.24 13.30 6.99
CA THR A 6 3.80 13.91 5.78
C THR A 6 3.09 13.32 4.58
N VAL A 7 2.46 14.19 3.77
CA VAL A 7 1.88 13.80 2.49
C VAL A 7 2.91 14.10 1.41
N VAL A 8 3.18 13.12 0.55
CA VAL A 8 4.14 13.21 -0.54
C VAL A 8 3.37 12.96 -1.83
N GLN A 9 3.30 13.98 -2.67
CA GLN A 9 2.74 13.87 -4.01
C GLN A 9 3.84 13.44 -4.98
N LEU A 10 3.61 12.38 -5.75
CA LEU A 10 4.50 11.96 -6.83
C LEU A 10 4.18 12.71 -8.11
N GLU A 11 5.17 12.84 -8.99
CA GLU A 11 4.96 13.36 -10.36
C GLU A 11 4.40 12.29 -11.31
N VAL A 12 4.51 11.01 -10.95
CA VAL A 12 4.11 9.85 -11.77
C VAL A 12 3.15 8.95 -11.01
N ASP A 13 2.23 8.32 -11.74
CA ASP A 13 1.29 7.35 -11.16
C ASP A 13 0.86 6.27 -12.16
N GLY A 14 0.23 5.20 -11.69
CA GLY A 14 -0.23 4.10 -12.51
C GLY A 14 0.89 3.52 -13.38
N GLN A 15 0.63 3.38 -14.68
CA GLN A 15 1.58 2.82 -15.66
C GLN A 15 2.85 3.63 -15.84
N ASP A 16 2.84 4.92 -15.48
CA ASP A 16 4.00 5.79 -15.62
C ASP A 16 5.01 5.60 -14.46
N LYS A 17 4.65 4.80 -13.45
CA LYS A 17 5.59 4.44 -12.39
C LYS A 17 6.74 3.60 -12.93
N PRO A 18 7.97 3.80 -12.42
CA PRO A 18 9.12 2.99 -12.82
C PRO A 18 8.94 1.47 -12.56
N TYR A 19 8.25 1.11 -11.48
CA TYR A 19 7.95 -0.28 -11.09
C TYR A 19 6.83 -0.33 -10.03
N PRO A 20 6.19 -1.50 -9.84
CA PRO A 20 5.24 -1.70 -8.75
C PRO A 20 5.89 -1.54 -7.36
N GLY A 21 5.23 -0.85 -6.44
CA GLY A 21 5.77 -0.53 -5.10
C GLY A 21 6.65 0.72 -5.03
N TYR A 22 6.78 1.48 -6.13
CA TYR A 22 7.56 2.73 -6.16
C TYR A 22 7.09 3.76 -5.11
N GLY A 23 5.77 3.90 -4.89
CA GLY A 23 5.24 4.84 -3.90
C GLY A 23 5.65 4.47 -2.47
N GLU A 24 5.60 3.19 -2.12
CA GLU A 24 6.10 2.70 -0.83
C GLU A 24 7.59 3.00 -0.63
N GLU A 25 8.42 2.78 -1.65
CA GLU A 25 9.85 3.07 -1.57
C GLU A 25 10.13 4.56 -1.32
N VAL A 26 9.46 5.45 -2.05
CA VAL A 26 9.56 6.91 -1.83
C VAL A 26 9.12 7.26 -0.40
N GLY A 27 8.02 6.68 0.07
CA GLY A 27 7.51 6.93 1.41
C GLY A 27 8.48 6.49 2.52
N ARG A 28 9.21 5.40 2.31
CA ARG A 28 10.29 4.94 3.21
C ARG A 28 11.50 5.88 3.18
N ALA A 29 11.87 6.41 2.01
CA ALA A 29 12.98 7.35 1.87
C ALA A 29 12.74 8.70 2.58
N VAL A 30 11.47 9.12 2.69
CA VAL A 30 11.07 10.35 3.40
C VAL A 30 11.34 10.25 4.91
N ALA A 31 11.37 9.04 5.47
CA ALA A 31 11.72 8.77 6.87
C ALA A 31 10.91 9.61 7.90
N SER A 32 9.64 9.89 7.59
CA SER A 32 8.69 10.51 8.52
C SER A 32 7.94 9.45 9.34
N LYS A 33 7.32 9.86 10.44
CA LYS A 33 6.60 8.93 11.34
C LYS A 33 5.36 8.34 10.67
N TYR A 34 4.64 9.16 9.93
CA TYR A 34 3.50 8.75 9.10
C TYR A 34 3.67 9.39 7.73
N THR A 35 3.88 8.59 6.69
CA THR A 35 3.99 9.09 5.31
C THR A 35 2.81 8.56 4.50
N ILE A 36 2.11 9.46 3.80
CA ILE A 36 1.09 9.11 2.83
C ILE A 36 1.62 9.53 1.46
N VAL A 37 1.72 8.59 0.54
CA VAL A 37 2.18 8.85 -0.82
C VAL A 37 0.98 8.86 -1.75
N VAL A 38 0.79 9.92 -2.50
CA VAL A 38 -0.35 10.13 -3.41
C VAL A 38 0.13 10.42 -4.83
N GLY A 39 -0.74 10.19 -5.81
CA GLY A 39 -0.48 10.50 -7.21
C GLY A 39 -0.51 12.02 -7.50
N PRO A 40 -0.09 12.45 -8.70
CA PRO A 40 -0.07 13.85 -9.13
C PRO A 40 -1.48 14.45 -9.26
N ASP A 41 -2.52 13.61 -9.25
CA ASP A 41 -3.92 13.99 -9.39
C ASP A 41 -4.61 14.32 -8.06
N ILE A 42 -3.91 14.21 -6.93
CA ILE A 42 -4.42 14.50 -5.58
C ILE A 42 -3.73 15.74 -5.03
N ASP A 43 -4.48 16.76 -4.59
CA ASP A 43 -3.91 17.91 -3.88
C ASP A 43 -3.41 17.47 -2.48
N PRO A 44 -2.09 17.54 -2.18
CA PRO A 44 -1.57 17.13 -0.88
C PRO A 44 -2.00 18.03 0.28
N TYR A 45 -2.59 19.20 0.00
CA TYR A 45 -3.11 20.13 0.99
C TYR A 45 -4.63 19.98 1.22
N ASP A 46 -5.33 19.22 0.37
CA ASP A 46 -6.73 18.86 0.58
C ASP A 46 -6.84 17.51 1.29
N LEU A 47 -7.25 17.53 2.55
CA LEU A 47 -7.38 16.33 3.36
C LEU A 47 -8.47 15.39 2.86
N GLU A 48 -9.53 15.91 2.23
CA GLU A 48 -10.60 15.08 1.68
C GLU A 48 -10.10 14.25 0.52
N GLU A 49 -9.36 14.86 -0.41
CA GLU A 49 -8.77 14.15 -1.55
C GLU A 49 -7.72 13.13 -1.11
N VAL A 50 -6.86 13.50 -0.14
CA VAL A 50 -5.86 12.58 0.41
C VAL A 50 -6.52 11.36 1.04
N LEU A 51 -7.55 11.56 1.87
CA LEU A 51 -8.25 10.44 2.52
C LEU A 51 -9.08 9.62 1.53
N TRP A 52 -9.65 10.25 0.51
CA TRP A 52 -10.29 9.54 -0.59
C TRP A 52 -9.29 8.63 -1.32
N ALA A 53 -8.10 9.14 -1.66
CA ALA A 53 -7.04 8.35 -2.29
C ALA A 53 -6.63 7.17 -1.41
N VAL A 54 -6.45 7.39 -0.11
CA VAL A 54 -6.17 6.30 0.85
C VAL A 54 -7.30 5.26 0.84
N GLY A 55 -8.56 5.69 0.90
CA GLY A 55 -9.71 4.78 0.94
C GLY A 55 -9.90 3.96 -0.33
N MET A 56 -9.50 4.50 -1.49
CA MET A 56 -9.76 3.90 -2.80
C MET A 56 -8.55 3.17 -3.40
N ARG A 57 -7.33 3.62 -3.10
CA ARG A 57 -6.10 3.19 -3.78
C ARG A 57 -5.12 2.47 -2.88
N ALA A 58 -5.15 2.74 -1.56
CA ALA A 58 -4.24 2.07 -0.65
C ALA A 58 -4.49 0.56 -0.71
N GLY A 59 -3.58 -0.11 -1.41
CA GLY A 59 -3.69 -1.51 -1.79
C GLY A 59 -3.77 -2.38 -0.56
N ARG A 60 -4.77 -3.25 -0.57
CA ARG A 60 -5.03 -4.32 0.39
C ARG A 60 -3.70 -4.98 0.77
N ILE A 61 -3.28 -4.81 2.02
CA ILE A 61 -2.13 -5.55 2.55
C ILE A 61 -2.36 -7.03 2.23
N GLU A 62 -1.57 -7.58 1.31
CA GLU A 62 -1.77 -8.93 0.86
C GLU A 62 -1.45 -9.85 2.03
N GLN A 63 -2.34 -10.81 2.29
CA GLN A 63 -2.12 -11.83 3.31
C GLN A 63 -0.82 -12.64 3.07
N ARG A 64 -0.25 -12.53 1.86
CA ARG A 64 1.00 -13.15 1.45
C ARG A 64 2.24 -12.51 2.07
N ASP A 65 2.16 -11.26 2.49
CA ASP A 65 3.24 -10.57 3.23
C ASP A 65 3.28 -10.97 4.71
N PHE A 66 2.33 -11.81 5.14
CA PHE A 66 2.28 -12.37 6.48
C PHE A 66 2.48 -13.88 6.41
N PRO A 67 3.49 -14.44 7.10
CA PRO A 67 3.56 -15.87 7.27
C PRO A 67 2.25 -16.37 7.88
N LEU A 68 1.72 -17.47 7.33
CA LEU A 68 0.54 -18.13 7.89
C LEU A 68 0.76 -18.33 9.39
N PRO A 69 -0.23 -18.00 10.25
CA PRO A 69 -0.08 -18.24 11.67
C PRO A 69 0.21 -19.73 11.89
N PRO A 70 1.13 -20.09 12.81
CA PRO A 70 1.46 -21.48 13.07
C PRO A 70 0.20 -22.27 13.45
N PRO A 71 0.11 -23.57 13.12
CA PRO A 71 -1.05 -24.39 13.42
C PRO A 71 -1.42 -24.29 14.91
N GLY A 72 -2.67 -23.89 15.22
CA GLY A 72 -3.16 -23.72 16.58
C GLY A 72 -3.12 -22.30 17.14
N ALA A 73 -2.53 -21.33 16.41
CA ALA A 73 -2.67 -19.92 16.75
C ALA A 73 -4.11 -19.44 16.45
N ARG A 74 -4.68 -18.62 17.36
CA ARG A 74 -6.00 -18.02 17.17
C ARG A 74 -5.99 -17.19 15.87
N PRO A 75 -7.07 -17.20 15.06
CA PRO A 75 -7.17 -16.32 13.91
C PRO A 75 -6.98 -14.89 14.40
N LEU A 76 -5.89 -14.26 13.95
CA LEU A 76 -5.55 -12.90 14.37
C LEU A 76 -6.65 -11.97 13.85
N PRO A 77 -7.12 -11.00 14.66
CA PRO A 77 -8.09 -10.02 14.19
C PRO A 77 -7.55 -9.34 12.95
N ARG A 78 -8.41 -9.11 11.96
CA ARG A 78 -8.13 -8.43 10.67
C ARG A 78 -7.39 -7.08 10.82
N TYR A 79 -7.34 -6.53 12.03
CA TYR A 79 -6.74 -5.26 12.40
C TYR A 79 -5.31 -5.36 13.00
N TRP A 80 -4.74 -6.56 13.23
CA TRP A 80 -3.33 -6.70 13.67
C TRP A 80 -2.33 -6.14 12.63
N ILE A 81 -2.77 -6.03 11.37
CA ILE A 81 -2.02 -5.38 10.30
C ILE A 81 -1.60 -3.96 10.71
N TYR A 82 -2.48 -3.20 11.37
CA TYR A 82 -2.16 -1.89 11.92
C TYR A 82 -1.22 -1.98 13.13
N THR A 83 -1.27 -3.08 13.88
CA THR A 83 -0.50 -3.29 15.12
C THR A 83 0.96 -3.66 14.84
N LYS A 84 1.29 -4.47 13.82
CA LYS A 84 2.69 -4.75 13.45
C LYS A 84 3.33 -3.64 12.61
N LEU A 85 2.57 -2.98 11.74
CA LEU A 85 3.04 -1.81 10.97
C LEU A 85 3.41 -0.63 11.87
N THR A 86 2.80 -0.50 13.05
CA THR A 86 3.14 0.56 14.02
C THR A 86 4.14 0.13 15.10
N ALA A 87 4.23 -1.16 15.44
CA ALA A 87 5.01 -1.62 16.59
C ALA A 87 6.47 -1.99 16.29
N ASP A 88 6.82 -2.49 15.10
CA ASP A 88 8.17 -3.05 14.87
C ASP A 88 9.16 -2.06 14.20
N MET A 89 8.69 -0.98 13.57
CA MET A 89 9.56 -0.06 12.78
C MET A 89 9.46 1.42 13.16
N GLY A 90 8.45 1.85 13.92
CA GLY A 90 8.30 3.24 14.36
C GLY A 90 7.92 4.27 13.27
N PHE A 91 7.73 3.82 12.02
CA PHE A 91 7.22 4.63 10.90
C PHE A 91 6.22 3.82 10.05
N LEU A 92 5.14 4.48 9.63
CA LEU A 92 4.08 3.92 8.78
C LEU A 92 4.09 4.63 7.43
N VAL A 93 4.16 3.85 6.34
CA VAL A 93 4.01 4.34 4.96
C VAL A 93 2.70 3.80 4.41
N ILE A 94 1.89 4.69 3.85
CA ILE A 94 0.66 4.35 3.12
C ILE A 94 0.88 4.77 1.68
N ASP A 95 1.01 3.79 0.79
CA ASP A 95 1.03 4.03 -0.64
C ASP A 95 -0.41 4.11 -1.16
N ALA A 96 -0.88 5.33 -1.43
CA ALA A 96 -2.21 5.64 -1.96
C ALA A 96 -2.16 6.08 -3.43
N THR A 97 -1.14 5.64 -4.15
CA THR A 97 -0.98 5.89 -5.58
C THR A 97 -1.78 4.86 -6.39
N ILE A 98 -2.20 5.19 -7.63
CA ILE A 98 -2.91 4.26 -8.53
C ILE A 98 -2.07 2.99 -8.74
N PRO A 99 -2.57 1.80 -8.38
CA PRO A 99 -1.78 0.59 -8.49
C PRO A 99 -1.36 0.34 -9.93
N VAL A 100 -0.09 -0.01 -10.12
CA VAL A 100 0.34 -0.66 -11.37
C VAL A 100 -0.34 -2.04 -11.37
N PRO A 101 -1.07 -2.45 -12.42
CA PRO A 101 -1.65 -3.78 -12.47
C PRO A 101 -0.52 -4.82 -12.44
N GLU A 102 -0.26 -5.33 -11.25
CA GLU A 102 0.57 -6.50 -11.07
C GLU A 102 -0.25 -7.67 -11.59
N ARG A 103 0.12 -8.20 -12.77
CA ARG A 103 0.70 -9.56 -12.86
C ARG A 103 0.49 -10.22 -14.23
N PHE A 104 -0.56 -9.90 -14.99
CA PHE A 104 -0.81 -10.53 -16.29
C PHE A 104 -1.67 -9.66 -17.23
N ASP A 105 -1.15 -9.35 -18.43
CA ASP A 105 -2.02 -8.94 -19.55
C ASP A 105 -2.86 -10.11 -20.07
N THR A 106 -2.46 -11.35 -19.74
CA THR A 106 -3.10 -12.60 -20.17
C THR A 106 -3.02 -13.68 -19.08
N PHE A 107 -4.16 -14.26 -18.70
CA PHE A 107 -4.22 -15.39 -17.77
C PHE A 107 -3.94 -16.72 -18.50
N PRO A 108 -3.30 -17.72 -17.85
CA PRO A 108 -3.20 -19.06 -18.40
C PRO A 108 -4.61 -19.67 -18.62
N PRO A 109 -4.83 -20.46 -19.69
CA PRO A 109 -6.13 -21.04 -20.00
C PRO A 109 -6.61 -21.92 -18.85
N ARG A 110 -7.94 -21.90 -18.61
CA ARG A 110 -8.60 -22.74 -17.60
C ARG A 110 -8.29 -24.21 -17.89
N THR A 111 -7.73 -24.93 -16.93
CA THR A 111 -7.64 -26.38 -17.00
C THR A 111 -9.05 -26.97 -17.05
N GLU A 112 -9.41 -27.61 -18.15
CA GLU A 112 -10.67 -28.36 -18.24
C GLU A 112 -10.54 -29.64 -17.40
N PRO A 113 -11.59 -30.03 -16.64
CA PRO A 113 -11.58 -31.31 -15.95
C PRO A 113 -11.48 -32.46 -16.97
N PRO A 114 -10.78 -33.56 -16.65
CA PRO A 114 -10.72 -34.73 -17.52
C PRO A 114 -12.13 -35.29 -17.74
N ALA A 115 -12.40 -35.69 -18.98
CA ALA A 115 -13.66 -36.31 -19.42
C ALA A 115 -13.92 -37.67 -18.75
#